data_AF-A0A383C917-F1
#
_entry.id   AF-A0A383C917-F1
#
_cell.length_a   1.000
_cell.length_b   1.000
_cell.length_c   1.000
_cell.angle_alpha   90.00
_cell.angle_beta   90.00
_cell.angle_gamma   90.00
#
_symmetry.space_group_name_H-M   'P 1'
#
loop_
_entity.id
_entity.type
_entity.pdbx_description
1 polymer ?
#
loop_
_entity_poly.entity_id
_entity_poly.type
_entity_poly.pdbx_seq_one_letter_code
_entity_poly.pdbx_strand_id
1 'polypeptide(L)' 'MSDELLQNLRGAIRTVPDFPLEGIMFRDITPVLGDPGLMSGITNRFVRDMEGLGWRPEAVVGPEARGFIF' A
#
# COMPACT_ATOMS: atom_id res chain seq x y z
N MET A 1 -13.06 -15.56 6.11
CA MET A 1 -12.84 -14.30 6.82
C MET A 1 -12.46 -13.28 5.77
N SER A 2 -13.30 -12.30 5.49
CA SER A 2 -12.91 -11.21 4.61
C SER A 2 -11.64 -10.57 5.14
N ASP A 3 -10.72 -10.27 4.24
CA ASP A 3 -9.43 -9.66 4.58
C ASP A 3 -9.69 -8.22 5.04
N GLU A 4 -9.90 -8.05 6.35
CA GLU A 4 -10.29 -6.80 7.01
C GLU A 4 -9.30 -5.67 6.68
N LEU A 5 -8.00 -5.98 6.64
CA LEU A 5 -6.97 -5.05 6.22
C LEU A 5 -7.22 -4.54 4.79
N LEU A 6 -7.53 -5.43 3.83
CA LEU A 6 -7.82 -5.01 2.45
C LEU A 6 -9.10 -4.15 2.37
N GLN A 7 -10.11 -4.43 3.19
CA GLN A 7 -11.31 -3.60 3.25
C GLN A 7 -10.99 -2.21 3.78
N ASN A 8 -10.23 -2.11 4.88
CA ASN A 8 -9.82 -0.84 5.46
C ASN A 8 -8.93 -0.03 4.50
N LEU A 9 -7.98 -0.69 3.81
CA LEU A 9 -7.13 -0.04 2.80
C LEU A 9 -7.95 0.49 1.62
N ARG A 10 -8.92 -0.27 1.12
CA ARG A 10 -9.82 0.19 0.04
C ARG A 10 -10.67 1.39 0.47
N GLY A 11 -11.09 1.44 1.73
CA GLY A 11 -11.82 2.58 2.29
C GLY A 11 -10.95 3.83 2.49
N ALA A 12 -9.66 3.64 2.77
CA ALA A 12 -8.72 4.74 3.00
C ALA A 12 -8.15 5.35 1.71
N ILE A 13 -7.95 4.56 0.65
CA ILE A 13 -7.40 5.05 -0.62
C ILE A 13 -8.44 5.90 -1.35
N ARG A 14 -8.12 7.18 -1.56
CA ARG A 14 -8.98 8.11 -2.29
C ARG A 14 -8.67 8.05 -3.78
N THR A 15 -9.69 8.35 -4.59
CA THR A 15 -9.53 8.46 -6.04
C THR A 15 -9.73 9.91 -6.43
N VAL A 16 -8.69 10.49 -7.02
CA VAL A 16 -8.71 11.87 -7.52
C VAL A 16 -8.75 11.79 -9.06
N PRO A 17 -9.90 12.09 -9.69
CA PRO A 17 -10.01 12.09 -11.14
C PRO A 17 -9.20 13.25 -11.75
N ASP A 18 -8.76 13.04 -12.98
CA ASP A 18 -8.09 14.02 -13.84
C ASP A 18 -6.82 14.64 -13.22
N PHE A 19 -6.07 13.85 -12.45
CA PHE A 19 -4.82 14.28 -11.83
C PHE A 19 -3.65 13.35 -12.18
N PRO A 20 -2.45 13.88 -12.52
CA PRO A 20 -2.15 15.30 -12.75
C PRO A 20 -2.62 15.81 -14.13
N LEU A 21 -3.16 14.92 -14.97
CA LEU A 21 -3.64 15.21 -16.32
C LEU A 21 -5.04 14.61 -16.50
N GLU A 22 -5.80 15.17 -17.44
CA GLU A 22 -7.12 14.68 -17.83
C GLU A 22 -7.09 13.19 -18.21
N GLY A 23 -8.09 12.44 -17.75
CA GLY A 23 -8.23 11.00 -17.97
C GLY A 23 -7.51 10.10 -16.95
N ILE A 24 -6.73 10.67 -16.02
CA ILE A 24 -6.01 9.88 -15.01
C ILE A 24 -6.82 9.77 -13.71
N MET A 25 -7.08 8.54 -13.26
CA MET A 25 -7.68 8.25 -11.95
C MET A 25 -6.59 8.04 -10.89
N PHE A 26 -6.08 9.12 -10.31
CA PHE A 26 -5.00 9.06 -9.33
C PHE A 26 -5.46 8.41 -8.03
N ARG A 27 -4.64 7.48 -7.52
CA ARG A 27 -4.87 6.82 -6.22
C ARG A 27 -4.05 7.52 -5.16
N ASP A 28 -4.72 8.37 -4.39
CA ASP A 28 -4.12 9.08 -3.28
C ASP A 28 -4.06 8.18 -2.05
N ILE A 29 -2.84 7.81 -1.69
CA ILE A 29 -2.51 6.96 -0.54
C ILE A 29 -2.26 7.76 0.74
N THR A 30 -2.25 9.10 0.70
CA THR A 30 -1.93 9.93 1.87
C THR A 30 -2.79 9.62 3.11
N PRO A 31 -4.08 9.24 3.01
CA PRO A 31 -4.85 8.85 4.20
C PRO A 31 -4.35 7.54 4.83
N VAL A 32 -3.84 6.61 4.03
CA VAL A 32 -3.22 5.37 4.53
C VAL A 32 -1.95 5.70 5.32
N LEU A 33 -1.13 6.63 4.80
CA LEU A 33 0.11 7.05 5.46
C LEU A 33 -0.13 7.75 6.80
N GLY A 34 -1.30 8.40 6.95
CA GLY A 34 -1.72 9.05 8.19
C GLY A 34 -2.27 8.09 9.25
N ASP A 35 -2.48 6.81 8.93
CA ASP A 35 -2.98 5.78 9.84
C ASP A 35 -1.86 4.77 10.20
N PRO A 36 -1.29 4.85 11.42
CA PRO A 36 -0.22 3.94 11.85
C PRO A 36 -0.62 2.46 11.85
N GLY A 37 -1.90 2.16 12.07
CA GLY A 37 -2.43 0.80 12.09
C GLY A 37 -2.44 0.19 10.70
N LEU A 38 -2.84 0.96 9.69
CA LEU A 38 -2.81 0.51 8.29
C LEU A 38 -1.38 0.30 7.80
N MET A 39 -0.45 1.20 8.13
CA MET A 39 0.96 1.07 7.74
C MET A 39 1.59 -0.20 8.34
N SER A 40 1.41 -0.42 9.65
CA SER A 40 1.90 -1.64 10.31
C SER A 40 1.26 -2.89 9.72
N GLY A 41 -0.03 -2.83 9.39
CA GLY A 41 -0.76 -3.91 8.74
C GLY A 41 -0.22 -4.26 7.36
N ILE A 42 0.11 -3.26 6.53
CA ILE A 42 0.71 -3.45 5.20
C ILE A 42 2.06 -4.16 5.31
N THR A 43 2.97 -3.68 6.15
CA THR A 43 4.30 -4.28 6.30
C THR A 43 4.20 -5.73 6.78
N ASN A 44 3.37 -6.01 7.78
CA ASN A 44 3.12 -7.38 8.25
C ASN A 44 2.52 -8.27 7.14
N ARG A 45 1.66 -7.70 6.30
CA ARG A 45 1.08 -8.42 5.17
C ARG A 45 2.14 -8.78 4.12
N PHE A 46 3.04 -7.86 3.76
CA PHE A 46 4.13 -8.17 2.85
C PHE A 46 4.99 -9.32 3.36
N VAL A 47 5.37 -9.30 4.64
CA VAL A 47 6.15 -10.39 5.25
C VAL A 47 5.40 -11.72 5.15
N ARG A 48 4.13 -11.76 5.56
CA ARG A 48 3.32 -12.99 5.49
C ARG A 48 3.15 -13.52 4.06
N ASP A 49 2.94 -12.64 3.09
CA ASP A 49 2.79 -13.04 1.69
C ASP A 49 4.11 -13.59 1.14
N MET A 50 5.25 -12.96 1.46
CA MET A 50 6.57 -13.48 1.09
C MET A 50 6.86 -14.85 1.73
N GLU A 51 6.57 -15.01 3.02
CA GLU A 51 6.70 -16.29 3.74
C GLU A 51 5.82 -17.38 3.11
N GLY A 52 4.57 -17.05 2.79
CA GLY A 52 3.63 -17.98 2.15
C GLY A 52 4.08 -18.44 0.76
N LEU A 53 4.84 -17.60 0.06
CA LEU A 53 5.47 -17.92 -1.22
C LEU A 53 6.84 -18.59 -1.07
N GLY A 54 7.35 -18.75 0.15
CA GLY A 54 8.70 -19.24 0.41
C GLY A 54 9.81 -18.30 -0.08
N TRP A 55 9.48 -17.02 -0.34
CA TRP A 55 10.42 -16.05 -0.91
C TRP A 55 11.28 -15.42 0.19
N ARG A 56 12.60 -15.36 -0.04
CA ARG A 56 13.60 -14.80 0.88
C ARG A 56 14.50 -13.81 0.16
N PRO A 57 14.06 -12.56 -0.06
CA PRO A 57 14.89 -11.55 -0.68
C PRO A 57 16.06 -11.15 0.24
N GLU A 58 17.24 -10.95 -0.33
CA GLU A 58 18.43 -10.44 0.39
C GLU A 58 18.46 -8.91 0.41
N ALA A 59 17.66 -8.26 -0.44
CA ALA A 59 17.53 -6.82 -0.54
C ALA A 59 16.10 -6.43 -0.93
N VAL A 60 15.67 -5.24 -0.47
CA VAL A 60 14.42 -4.59 -0.86
C VAL A 60 14.77 -3.29 -1.58
N VAL A 61 14.19 -3.06 -2.75
CA VAL A 61 14.41 -1.85 -3.55
C VAL A 61 13.11 -1.06 -3.65
N GLY A 62 13.10 0.14 -3.08
CA GLY A 62 11.99 1.09 -3.17
C GLY A 62 12.29 2.18 -4.20
N PRO A 63 11.49 2.38 -5.26
CA PRO A 63 11.68 3.49 -6.18
C PRO A 63 11.23 4.82 -5.56
N GLU A 64 11.95 5.89 -5.88
CA GLU A 64 11.67 7.23 -5.34
C GLU A 64 10.30 7.78 -5.77
N ALA A 65 9.59 8.57 -4.95
CA ALA A 65 9.79 8.79 -3.50
C ALA A 65 8.89 7.88 -2.65
N ARG A 66 7.72 7.51 -3.19
CA ARG A 66 6.68 6.77 -2.44
C ARG A 66 7.09 5.33 -2.14
N GLY A 67 7.95 4.73 -2.95
CA GLY A 67 8.50 3.41 -2.67
C GLY A 67 9.45 3.40 -1.47
N PHE A 68 9.95 4.54 -1.01
CA PHE A 68 10.71 4.62 0.25
C PHE A 68 9.82 4.54 1.49
N ILE A 69 8.51 4.69 1.35
CA ILE A 69 7.57 4.78 2.48
C ILE A 69 7.14 3.38 2.96
N PHE A 70 7.22 2.37 2.09
CA PHE A 70 6.73 1.01 2.32
C PHE A 70 7.87 0.00 2.40
#